data_AF-A0A518HPH3-F1
#
_entry.id   AF-A0A518HPH3-F1
#
_cell.length_a   1.000
_cell.length_b   1.000
_cell.length_c   1.000
_cell.angle_alpha   90.00
_cell.angle_beta   90.00
_cell.angle_gamma   90.00
#
_symmetry.space_group_name_H-M   'P 1'
#
loop_
_entity.id
_entity.type
_entity.pdbx_description
1 polymer ?
#
loop_
_entity_poly.entity_id
_entity_poly.type
_entity_poly.pdbx_seq_one_letter_code
_entity_poly.pdbx_strand_id
1 'polypeptide(L)'
;MKQSGIELRIQLPQNPRARFSIKFLLVWMLILAVGFGSHKFGRTTGRDEGYSDGYRNGWNEAMSAKLVNKSYRVSDLVLKDGSGEGFADFSTLMESIVSDVEPESWESNGGPGTLRPYPQNLSLIVSQTSRGHEALDDYLQEHRDVKAGE
;
A
#
# COMPACT_ATOMS: atom_id res chain seq x y z
N MET A 1 -20.84 77.66 -7.15
CA MET A 1 -21.01 76.18 -7.19
C MET A 1 -21.12 75.76 -8.64
N LYS A 2 -20.19 74.96 -9.18
CA LYS A 2 -20.16 74.55 -10.59
C LYS A 2 -20.46 73.05 -10.65
N GLN A 3 -21.61 72.70 -11.23
CA GLN A 3 -21.99 71.32 -11.54
C GLN A 3 -21.22 70.90 -12.80
N SER A 4 -20.32 69.91 -12.70
CA SER A 4 -19.68 69.27 -13.84
C SER A 4 -20.19 67.84 -13.97
N GLY A 5 -21.29 67.66 -14.70
CA GLY A 5 -21.73 66.35 -15.16
C GLY A 5 -20.84 65.89 -16.32
N ILE A 6 -20.19 64.75 -16.19
CA ILE A 6 -19.39 64.14 -17.24
C ILE A 6 -20.34 63.42 -18.21
N GLU A 7 -20.68 64.03 -19.35
CA GLU A 7 -21.40 63.34 -20.43
C GLU A 7 -20.43 62.48 -21.24
N LEU A 8 -20.44 61.17 -21.01
CA LEU A 8 -19.65 60.22 -21.79
C LEU A 8 -20.37 59.87 -23.10
N ARG A 9 -20.04 60.55 -24.20
CA ARG A 9 -20.58 60.26 -25.54
C ARG A 9 -19.77 59.18 -26.24
N ILE A 10 -20.10 57.91 -26.00
CA ILE A 10 -19.54 56.79 -26.75
C ILE A 10 -20.35 56.62 -28.04
N GLN A 11 -19.77 56.97 -29.19
CA GLN A 11 -20.31 56.61 -30.51
C GLN A 11 -19.78 55.24 -30.91
N LEU A 12 -20.64 54.21 -30.92
CA LEU A 12 -20.27 52.92 -31.50
C LEU A 12 -20.40 52.98 -33.04
N PRO A 13 -19.36 52.63 -33.81
CA PRO A 13 -19.50 52.48 -35.25
C PRO A 13 -20.35 51.23 -35.54
N GLN A 14 -21.58 51.43 -36.01
CA GLN A 14 -22.39 50.36 -36.57
C GLN A 14 -21.91 50.05 -37.99
N ASN A 15 -20.96 49.12 -38.11
CA ASN A 15 -20.51 48.63 -39.42
C ASN A 15 -21.54 47.62 -39.97
N PRO A 16 -22.22 47.88 -41.11
CA PRO A 16 -23.31 47.06 -41.63
C PRO A 16 -22.86 45.78 -42.38
N ARG A 17 -21.62 45.33 -42.21
CA ARG A 17 -21.05 44.17 -42.93
C ARG A 17 -20.57 43.03 -42.04
N ALA A 18 -21.13 42.89 -40.84
CA ALA A 18 -20.97 41.65 -40.08
C ALA A 18 -21.86 40.56 -40.71
N ARG A 19 -21.30 39.74 -41.62
CA ARG A 19 -22.01 38.61 -42.26
C ARG A 19 -22.25 37.42 -41.32
N PHE A 20 -21.89 37.55 -40.04
CA PHE A 20 -22.01 36.50 -39.04
C PHE A 20 -23.09 36.88 -38.04
N SER A 21 -24.23 36.20 -38.09
CA SER A 21 -25.30 36.34 -37.10
C SER A 21 -24.75 36.09 -35.70
N ILE A 22 -25.16 36.88 -34.70
CA ILE A 22 -24.76 36.71 -33.29
C ILE A 22 -24.96 35.26 -32.82
N LYS A 23 -26.00 34.58 -33.34
CA LYS A 23 -26.26 33.16 -33.06
C LYS A 23 -25.12 32.24 -33.52
N PHE A 24 -24.50 32.54 -34.66
CA PHE A 24 -23.33 31.80 -35.15
C PHE A 24 -22.13 32.00 -34.22
N LEU A 25 -21.88 33.22 -33.75
CA LEU A 25 -20.80 33.49 -32.81
C LEU A 25 -21.00 32.76 -31.47
N LEU A 26 -22.24 32.72 -30.97
CA LEU A 26 -22.56 32.01 -29.73
C LEU A 26 -22.41 30.48 -29.86
N VAL A 27 -22.83 29.91 -30.99
CA VAL A 27 -22.67 28.47 -31.25
C VAL A 27 -21.19 28.10 -31.36
N TRP A 28 -20.39 28.90 -32.06
CA TRP A 28 -18.93 28.69 -32.15
C TRP A 28 -18.25 28.84 -30.79
N MET A 29 -18.67 29.80 -29.97
CA MET A 29 -18.16 29.96 -28.60
C MET A 29 -18.48 28.74 -27.73
N LEU A 30 -19.67 28.15 -27.88
CA LEU A 30 -20.08 26.97 -27.10
C LEU A 30 -19.31 25.72 -27.52
N ILE A 31 -19.07 25.53 -28.84
CA ILE A 31 -18.21 24.46 -29.36
C ILE A 31 -16.78 24.63 -28.87
N LEU A 32 -16.24 25.86 -28.90
CA LEU A 32 -14.91 26.16 -28.38
C LEU A 32 -14.83 25.92 -26.86
N ALA A 33 -15.85 26.29 -26.08
CA ALA A 33 -15.88 26.11 -24.63
C ALA A 33 -15.96 24.62 -24.23
N VAL A 34 -16.80 23.84 -24.92
CA VAL A 34 -16.89 22.39 -24.71
C VAL A 34 -15.59 21.70 -25.15
N GLY A 35 -15.03 22.09 -26.30
CA GLY A 35 -13.74 21.57 -26.79
C GLY A 35 -12.56 21.91 -25.87
N PHE A 36 -12.49 23.13 -25.33
CA PHE A 36 -11.45 23.53 -24.38
C PHE A 36 -11.62 22.89 -23.00
N GLY A 37 -12.86 22.72 -22.53
CA GLY A 37 -13.18 22.07 -21.27
C GLY A 37 -12.66 20.63 -21.20
N SER A 38 -12.83 19.88 -22.30
CA SER A 38 -12.35 18.50 -22.43
C SER A 38 -10.82 18.38 -22.45
N HIS A 39 -10.11 19.37 -22.97
CA HIS A 39 -8.65 19.31 -23.12
C HIS A 39 -7.90 19.49 -21.79
N LYS A 40 -8.45 20.26 -20.86
CA LYS A 40 -7.80 20.51 -19.56
C LYS A 40 -8.17 19.47 -18.49
N PHE A 41 -9.40 18.93 -18.54
CA PHE A 41 -9.90 18.02 -17.50
C PHE A 41 -9.44 16.56 -17.70
N GLY A 42 -9.29 16.09 -18.95
CA GLY A 42 -8.95 14.69 -19.22
C GLY A 42 -7.49 14.30 -18.93
N ARG A 43 -6.54 15.25 -18.92
CA ARG A 43 -5.10 14.94 -18.74
C ARG A 43 -4.58 15.05 -17.32
N THR A 44 -5.23 15.81 -16.44
CA THR A 44 -4.76 16.00 -15.06
C THR A 44 -5.28 14.88 -14.15
N THR A 45 -6.56 14.53 -14.27
CA THR A 45 -7.18 13.51 -13.42
C THR A 45 -6.56 12.13 -13.65
N GLY A 46 -6.42 11.69 -14.91
CA GLY A 46 -5.85 10.37 -15.21
C GLY A 46 -4.35 10.22 -14.95
N ARG A 47 -3.58 11.34 -14.97
CA ARG A 47 -2.13 11.30 -14.70
C ARG A 47 -1.84 11.41 -13.21
N ASP A 48 -2.60 12.20 -12.46
CA ASP A 48 -2.29 12.36 -11.04
C ASP A 48 -2.85 11.19 -10.21
N GLU A 49 -4.05 10.68 -10.53
CA GLU A 49 -4.65 9.52 -9.84
C GLU A 49 -3.93 8.20 -10.17
N GLY A 50 -3.56 7.99 -11.44
CA GLY A 50 -2.90 6.75 -11.88
C GLY A 50 -1.47 6.60 -11.35
N TYR A 51 -0.73 7.71 -11.20
CA TYR A 51 0.62 7.66 -10.63
C TYR A 51 0.57 7.41 -9.11
N SER A 52 -0.34 8.05 -8.36
CA SER A 52 -0.43 7.84 -6.91
C SER A 52 -0.80 6.40 -6.52
N ASP A 53 -1.72 5.78 -7.26
CA ASP A 53 -2.14 4.40 -6.98
C ASP A 53 -1.05 3.38 -7.31
N GLY A 54 -0.30 3.60 -8.40
CA GLY A 54 0.83 2.76 -8.77
C GLY A 54 1.96 2.76 -7.74
N TYR A 55 2.31 3.94 -7.20
CA TYR A 55 3.29 4.03 -6.12
C TYR A 55 2.80 3.30 -4.87
N ARG A 56 1.55 3.53 -4.43
CA ARG A 56 1.07 2.92 -3.19
C ARG A 56 1.04 1.40 -3.24
N ASN A 57 0.59 0.82 -4.35
CA ASN A 57 0.46 -0.64 -4.46
C ASN A 57 1.80 -1.33 -4.76
N GLY A 58 2.61 -0.77 -5.68
CA GLY A 58 3.89 -1.40 -6.07
C GLY A 58 4.94 -1.38 -4.96
N TRP A 59 4.99 -0.33 -4.14
CA TRP A 59 5.91 -0.26 -3.01
C TRP A 59 5.52 -1.22 -1.88
N ASN A 60 4.22 -1.41 -1.64
CA ASN A 60 3.75 -2.38 -0.64
C ASN A 60 4.11 -3.81 -1.03
N GLU A 61 3.94 -4.18 -2.30
CA GLU A 61 4.29 -5.51 -2.83
C GLU A 61 5.81 -5.76 -2.77
N ALA A 62 6.61 -4.78 -3.20
CA ALA A 62 8.06 -4.92 -3.16
C ALA A 62 8.60 -4.94 -1.72
N MET A 63 7.99 -4.19 -0.80
CA MET A 63 8.35 -4.22 0.62
C MET A 63 7.90 -5.51 1.30
N SER A 64 6.74 -6.07 0.94
CA SER A 64 6.27 -7.33 1.51
C SER A 64 7.15 -8.50 1.10
N ALA A 65 7.67 -8.50 -0.13
CA ALA A 65 8.60 -9.50 -0.65
C ALA A 65 10.03 -9.44 -0.05
N LYS A 66 10.38 -8.36 0.66
CA LYS A 66 11.69 -8.23 1.29
C LYS A 66 11.79 -9.14 2.51
N LEU A 67 12.83 -9.98 2.53
CA LEU A 67 13.18 -10.77 3.72
C LEU A 67 13.74 -9.86 4.82
N VAL A 68 13.20 -10.02 6.02
CA VAL A 68 13.67 -9.36 7.22
C VAL A 68 13.93 -10.39 8.30
N ASN A 69 14.95 -10.15 9.12
CA ASN A 69 15.31 -11.02 10.23
C ASN A 69 14.57 -10.56 11.50
N LYS A 70 13.90 -11.49 12.18
CA LYS A 70 13.26 -11.28 13.48
C LYS A 70 13.62 -12.42 14.44
N SER A 71 13.66 -12.09 15.72
CA SER A 71 13.85 -13.07 16.81
C SER A 71 12.53 -13.31 17.53
N TYR A 72 12.14 -14.58 17.62
CA TYR A 72 10.92 -15.03 18.28
C TYR A 72 11.26 -15.80 19.54
N ARG A 73 10.88 -15.29 20.71
CA ARG A 73 11.06 -16.05 21.97
C ARG A 73 10.06 -17.20 22.00
N VAL A 74 10.54 -18.41 22.25
CA VAL A 74 9.72 -19.63 22.26
C VAL A 74 9.92 -20.46 23.52
N SER A 75 10.51 -19.88 24.57
CA SER A 75 10.79 -20.57 25.85
C SER A 75 9.59 -21.30 26.45
N ASP A 76 8.42 -20.69 26.32
CA ASP A 76 7.12 -21.19 26.77
C ASP A 76 6.62 -22.39 25.94
N LEU A 77 7.07 -22.50 24.70
CA LEU A 77 6.67 -23.57 23.77
C LEU A 77 7.68 -24.73 23.77
N VAL A 78 8.98 -24.44 23.87
CA VAL A 78 10.06 -25.45 23.75
C VAL A 78 10.44 -26.10 25.08
N LEU A 79 10.11 -25.48 26.22
CA LEU A 79 10.33 -26.08 27.53
C LEU A 79 9.13 -26.95 27.89
N LYS A 80 9.38 -28.25 28.11
CA LYS A 80 8.39 -29.17 28.67
C LYS A 80 8.29 -28.96 30.18
N ASP A 81 7.09 -29.15 30.72
CA ASP A 81 6.68 -28.75 32.07
C ASP A 81 7.67 -29.21 33.17
N GLY A 82 8.29 -28.24 33.84
CA GLY A 82 8.85 -28.36 35.20
C GLY A 82 10.04 -29.28 35.44
N SER A 83 10.43 -30.17 34.53
CA SER A 83 11.65 -30.97 34.69
C SER A 83 12.84 -30.15 34.22
N GLY A 84 13.55 -29.53 35.17
CA GLY A 84 14.76 -28.71 34.94
C GLY A 84 15.95 -29.44 34.29
N GLU A 85 15.72 -30.55 33.58
CA GLU A 85 16.69 -31.39 32.87
C GLU A 85 16.26 -31.71 31.42
N GLY A 86 15.11 -31.21 30.95
CA GLY A 86 14.69 -31.39 29.56
C GLY A 86 15.39 -30.42 28.60
N PHE A 87 16.19 -30.93 27.67
CA PHE A 87 16.65 -30.14 26.53
C PHE A 87 15.45 -29.52 25.81
N ALA A 88 15.52 -28.21 25.52
CA ALA A 88 14.48 -27.51 24.78
C ALA A 88 14.25 -28.17 23.41
N ASP A 89 13.01 -28.53 23.11
CA ASP A 89 12.65 -29.23 21.87
C ASP A 89 12.38 -28.24 20.74
N PHE A 90 13.46 -27.67 20.22
CA PHE A 90 13.38 -26.81 19.04
C PHE A 90 13.03 -27.58 17.78
N SER A 91 13.47 -28.82 17.65
CA SER A 91 13.32 -29.60 16.42
C SER A 91 11.85 -29.82 16.09
N THR A 92 11.05 -30.29 17.05
CA THR A 92 9.62 -30.52 16.83
C THR A 92 8.87 -29.22 16.53
N LEU A 93 9.16 -28.13 17.25
CA LEU A 93 8.53 -26.83 16.96
C LEU A 93 8.91 -26.31 15.57
N MET A 94 10.19 -26.42 15.19
CA MET A 94 10.66 -25.97 13.88
C MET A 94 10.06 -26.79 12.73
N GLU A 95 9.96 -28.11 12.88
CA GLU A 95 9.33 -28.98 11.89
C GLU A 95 7.86 -28.59 11.64
N SER A 96 7.09 -28.34 12.71
CA SER A 96 5.69 -27.91 12.59
C SER A 96 5.57 -26.52 11.97
N ILE A 97 6.44 -25.56 12.34
CA ILE A 97 6.47 -24.24 11.68
C ILE A 97 6.73 -24.39 10.18
N VAL A 98 7.68 -25.23 9.78
CA VAL A 98 8.02 -25.43 8.36
C VAL A 98 6.88 -26.13 7.60
N SER A 99 6.11 -27.01 8.24
CA SER A 99 4.98 -27.70 7.59
C SER A 99 3.71 -26.86 7.50
N ASP A 100 3.49 -25.94 8.45
CA ASP A 100 2.19 -25.29 8.63
C ASP A 100 2.23 -23.80 8.25
N VAL A 101 3.38 -23.14 8.37
CA VAL A 101 3.55 -21.73 8.03
C VAL A 101 4.24 -21.59 6.69
N GLU A 102 3.51 -21.23 5.64
CA GLU A 102 4.07 -20.91 4.32
C GLU A 102 5.11 -21.94 3.82
N PRO A 103 4.75 -23.22 3.62
CA PRO A 103 5.73 -24.31 3.53
C PRO A 103 6.73 -24.15 2.39
N GLU A 104 6.27 -23.69 1.22
CA GLU A 104 7.12 -23.48 0.06
C GLU A 104 8.10 -22.30 0.21
N SER A 105 7.91 -21.45 1.22
CA SER A 105 8.75 -20.26 1.44
C SER A 105 10.07 -20.54 2.16
N TRP A 106 10.25 -21.72 2.75
CA TRP A 106 11.43 -22.09 3.53
C TRP A 106 12.56 -22.70 2.69
N GLU A 107 13.81 -22.47 3.11
CA GLU A 107 15.03 -23.00 2.49
C GLU A 107 15.00 -24.54 2.34
N SER A 108 14.43 -25.25 3.31
CA SER A 108 14.26 -26.71 3.27
C SER A 108 13.38 -27.18 2.10
N ASN A 109 12.48 -26.31 1.61
CA ASN A 109 11.55 -26.57 0.52
C ASN A 109 11.90 -25.77 -0.75
N GLY A 110 13.09 -25.18 -0.82
CA GLY A 110 13.59 -24.43 -1.97
C GLY A 110 13.20 -22.94 -2.00
N GLY A 111 12.53 -22.45 -0.95
CA GLY A 111 12.21 -21.04 -0.77
C GLY A 111 13.38 -20.23 -0.17
N PRO A 112 13.24 -18.90 -0.09
CA PRO A 112 14.32 -18.03 0.37
C PRO A 112 14.33 -17.79 1.89
N GLY A 113 13.32 -18.24 2.63
CA GLY A 113 13.18 -18.03 4.07
C GLY A 113 14.05 -18.97 4.90
N THR A 114 14.54 -18.50 6.05
CA THR A 114 15.36 -19.33 6.96
C THR A 114 14.82 -19.34 8.38
N LEU A 115 14.96 -20.47 9.05
CA LEU A 115 14.52 -20.72 10.42
C LEU A 115 15.65 -21.42 11.18
N ARG A 116 16.13 -20.80 12.27
CA ARG A 116 17.26 -21.35 13.05
C ARG A 116 17.01 -21.21 14.55
N PRO A 117 17.39 -22.21 15.36
CA PRO A 117 17.30 -22.11 16.81
C PRO A 117 18.44 -21.25 17.36
N TYR A 118 18.15 -20.49 18.40
CA TYR A 118 19.12 -19.78 19.20
C TYR A 118 18.93 -20.15 20.69
N PRO A 119 19.56 -21.26 21.13
CA PRO A 119 19.31 -21.83 22.45
C PRO A 119 19.68 -20.92 23.62
N GLN A 120 20.65 -20.01 23.45
CA GLN A 120 21.16 -19.14 24.53
C GLN A 120 20.08 -18.27 25.19
N ASN A 121 19.03 -17.91 24.45
CA ASN A 121 17.90 -17.12 24.96
C ASN A 121 16.54 -17.76 24.66
N LEU A 122 16.53 -19.05 24.31
CA LEU A 122 15.34 -19.81 23.94
C LEU A 122 14.50 -19.15 22.84
N SER A 123 15.16 -18.73 21.75
CA SER A 123 14.49 -18.05 20.63
C SER A 123 14.73 -18.74 19.28
N LEU A 124 13.89 -18.41 18.31
CA LEU A 124 14.06 -18.72 16.89
C LEU A 124 14.47 -17.45 16.14
N ILE A 125 15.50 -17.54 15.31
CA ILE A 125 15.93 -16.48 14.41
C ILE A 125 15.36 -16.80 13.03
N VAL A 126 14.52 -15.90 12.54
CA VAL A 126 13.68 -16.13 11.35
C VAL A 126 13.91 -15.04 10.33
N SER A 127 14.31 -15.44 9.12
CA SER A 127 14.37 -14.54 7.96
C SER A 127 13.21 -14.86 7.03
N GLN A 128 12.25 -13.94 6.91
CA GLN A 128 11.04 -14.16 6.12
C GLN A 128 10.45 -12.84 5.59
N THR A 129 9.55 -12.93 4.62
CA THR A 129 8.71 -11.84 4.13
C THR A 129 7.81 -11.27 5.22
N SER A 130 7.25 -10.08 4.99
CA SER A 130 6.29 -9.49 5.96
C SER A 130 5.08 -10.41 6.19
N ARG A 131 4.57 -11.03 5.12
CA ARG A 131 3.46 -11.99 5.16
C ARG A 131 3.81 -13.25 5.96
N GLY A 132 4.99 -13.83 5.72
CA GLY A 132 5.37 -15.04 6.46
C GLY A 132 5.67 -14.78 7.94
N HIS A 133 6.12 -13.57 8.31
CA HIS A 133 6.22 -13.19 9.72
C HIS A 133 4.86 -13.04 10.40
N GLU A 134 3.87 -12.46 9.70
CA GLU A 134 2.50 -12.36 10.22
C GLU A 134 1.88 -13.75 10.43
N ALA A 135 2.01 -14.64 9.44
CA ALA A 135 1.56 -16.03 9.57
C ALA A 135 2.26 -16.78 10.72
N LEU A 136 3.56 -16.51 10.94
CA LEU A 136 4.30 -17.08 12.06
C LEU A 136 3.85 -16.51 13.41
N ASP A 137 3.60 -15.20 13.50
CA ASP A 137 3.09 -14.56 14.70
C ASP A 137 1.74 -15.19 15.11
N ASP A 138 0.83 -15.35 14.16
CA ASP A 138 -0.48 -15.99 14.38
C ASP A 138 -0.34 -17.44 14.84
N TYR A 139 0.48 -18.23 14.14
CA TYR A 139 0.75 -19.62 14.50
C TYR A 139 1.31 -19.75 15.92
N LEU A 140 2.33 -18.95 16.27
CA LEU A 140 2.94 -19.01 17.60
C LEU A 140 1.95 -18.60 18.70
N GLN A 141 1.06 -17.63 18.42
CA GLN A 141 0.04 -17.21 19.36
C GLN A 141 -1.01 -18.31 19.59
N GLU A 142 -1.49 -18.96 18.53
CA GLU A 142 -2.43 -20.08 18.64
C GLU A 142 -1.87 -21.20 19.53
N HIS A 143 -0.62 -21.60 19.29
CA HIS A 143 0.03 -22.65 20.08
C HIS A 143 0.24 -22.26 21.55
N ARG A 144 0.41 -20.97 21.85
CA ARG A 144 0.48 -20.47 23.23
C ARG A 144 -0.86 -20.53 23.93
N ASP A 145 -1.93 -20.14 23.24
CA ASP A 145 -3.28 -20.13 23.81
C ASP A 145 -3.72 -21.56 24.14
N VAL A 146 -3.38 -22.53 23.29
CA VAL A 146 -3.62 -23.97 23.56
C VAL A 146 -2.86 -24.42 24.81
N LYS A 147 -1.55 -24.16 24.88
CA LYS A 147 -0.70 -24.51 26.04
C LYS A 147 -1.15 -23.86 27.35
N ALA A 148 -1.79 -22.69 27.29
CA ALA A 148 -2.31 -21.99 28.48
C ALA A 148 -3.65 -22.57 28.98
N GLY A 149 -4.37 -23.31 28.13
CA GLY A 149 -5.63 -23.97 28.46
C GLY A 149 -5.51 -25.42 28.95
N GLU A 150 -4.33 -26.03 28.81
CA GLU A 150 -3.97 -27.35 29.36
C GLU A 150 -3.52 -27.27 30.84
#